data_AF-A0A928SKP6-F1
#
_entry.id   AF-A0A928SKP6-F1
#
_cell.length_a   1.000
_cell.length_b   1.000
_cell.length_c   1.000
_cell.angle_alpha   90.00
_cell.angle_beta   90.00
_cell.angle_gamma   90.00
#
_symmetry.space_group_name_H-M   'P 1'
#
loop_
_entity.id
_entity.type
_entity.pdbx_description
1 polymer ?
#
loop_
_entity_poly.entity_id
_entity_poly.type
_entity_poly.pdbx_seq_one_letter_code
_entity_poly.pdbx_strand_id
1 'polypeptide(L)' 'MKKIGILNQPISAVIADLGHLDTLVIADAGLPIPAETERIDLALTQGIPTFLFHCCPS' A
#
# COMPACT_ATOMS: atom_id res chain seq x y z
N MET A 1 3.51 10.49 -16.08
CA MET A 1 3.56 9.01 -16.04
C MET A 1 4.95 8.58 -15.58
N LYS A 2 5.05 7.76 -14.54
CA LYS A 2 6.34 7.22 -14.08
C LYS A 2 6.78 6.09 -15.01
N LYS A 3 8.06 6.10 -15.38
CA LYS A 3 8.69 5.04 -16.20
C LYS A 3 9.21 3.87 -15.37
N ILE A 4 9.45 4.10 -14.08
CA ILE A 4 10.11 3.17 -13.17
C ILE A 4 9.59 3.42 -11.74
N GLY A 5 9.49 2.37 -10.92
CA GLY A 5 9.04 2.45 -9.52
C GLY A 5 7.54 2.22 -9.33
N ILE A 6 7.00 2.72 -8.21
CA ILE A 6 5.61 2.51 -7.80
C ILE A 6 4.66 3.36 -8.65
N LEU A 7 3.67 2.70 -9.24
CA LEU A 7 2.68 3.33 -10.13
C LEU A 7 1.59 4.10 -9.37
N ASN A 8 1.20 3.60 -8.20
CA ASN A 8 0.19 4.24 -7.37
C ASN A 8 0.74 5.58 -6.84
N GLN A 9 0.13 6.67 -7.28
CA GLN A 9 0.58 8.03 -6.92
C GLN A 9 0.55 8.26 -5.40
N PRO A 10 -0.56 8.01 -4.66
CA PRO A 10 -0.60 8.14 -3.21
C PRO A 10 0.50 7.39 -2.47
N ILE A 11 0.69 6.09 -2.76
CA ILE A 11 1.73 5.28 -2.13
C ILE A 11 3.12 5.88 -2.41
N SER A 12 3.32 6.32 -3.65
CA SER A 12 4.60 6.91 -4.01
C SER A 12 4.86 8.27 -3.36
N ALA A 13 3.83 9.03 -3.01
CA ALA A 13 3.98 10.28 -2.26
C ALA A 13 4.38 9.96 -0.81
N VAL A 14 3.62 9.08 -0.15
CA VAL A 14 3.91 8.65 1.23
C VAL A 14 5.34 8.13 1.35
N ILE A 15 5.80 7.25 0.46
CA ILE A 15 7.16 6.71 0.49
C ILE A 15 8.24 7.79 0.28
N ALA A 16 7.95 8.81 -0.54
CA ALA A 16 8.88 9.91 -0.76
C ALA A 16 8.99 10.83 0.47
N ASP A 17 7.92 10.91 1.27
CA ASP A 17 7.84 11.75 2.45
C ASP A 17 8.32 11.04 3.74
N LEU A 18 8.50 9.71 3.72
CA LEU A 18 9.01 8.95 4.87
C LEU A 18 10.40 9.43 5.31
N GLY A 19 10.48 9.91 6.55
CA GLY A 19 11.70 10.29 7.24
C GLY A 19 12.30 9.17 8.10
N HIS A 20 13.34 9.51 8.85
CA HIS A 20 13.94 8.56 9.79
C HIS A 20 12.96 8.26 10.93
N LEU A 21 12.68 6.97 11.16
CA LEU A 21 11.75 6.41 12.16
C LEU A 21 10.27 6.44 11.81
N ASP A 22 9.91 6.95 10.64
CA ASP A 22 8.53 6.84 10.17
C ASP A 22 8.18 5.38 9.86
N THR A 23 6.90 5.03 10.02
CA THR A 23 6.41 3.67 9.83
C THR A 23 5.31 3.63 8.79
N LEU A 24 5.29 2.55 8.01
CA LEU A 24 4.29 2.26 7.01
C LEU A 24 3.74 0.86 7.28
N VAL A 25 2.43 0.71 7.31
CA VAL A 25 1.76 -0.57 7.58
C VAL A 25 0.99 -1.01 6.34
N ILE A 26 1.21 -2.25 5.92
CA ILE A 26 0.36 -2.94 4.95
C ILE A 26 -0.61 -3.82 5.74
N ALA A 27 -1.90 -3.61 5.52
CA ALA A 27 -2.97 -4.24 6.28
C ALA A 27 -3.89 -5.07 5.38
N ASP A 28 -4.53 -6.08 5.96
CA ASP A 28 -5.68 -6.74 5.32
C ASP A 28 -6.96 -5.88 5.43
N ALA A 29 -8.03 -6.33 4.79
CA ALA A 29 -9.30 -5.62 4.77
C ALA A 29 -10.01 -5.55 6.15
N GLY A 30 -9.57 -6.33 7.13
CA GLY A 30 -10.19 -6.42 8.46
C GLY A 30 -9.50 -5.59 9.54
N LEU A 31 -8.32 -5.00 9.27
CA LEU A 31 -7.60 -4.23 10.29
C LEU A 31 -8.31 -2.89 10.58
N PRO A 32 -8.62 -2.56 11.84
CA PRO A 32 -9.11 -1.23 12.19
C PRO A 32 -8.00 -0.19 12.04
N ILE A 33 -8.32 0.94 11.38
CA ILE A 33 -7.36 2.02 11.12
C ILE A 33 -7.77 3.27 11.93
N PRO A 34 -6.87 3.85 12.73
CA PRO A 34 -7.13 5.10 13.45
C PRO A 34 -7.46 6.27 12.50
N ALA A 35 -8.33 7.18 12.91
CA ALA A 35 -8.80 8.28 12.06
C ALA A 35 -7.71 9.32 11.75
N GLU A 36 -6.69 9.40 12.60
CA GLU A 36 -5.53 10.28 12.48
C GLU A 36 -4.47 9.79 11.50
N THR A 37 -4.55 8.52 11.05
CA THR A 37 -3.56 7.91 10.15
C THR A 37 -4.05 7.95 8.70
N GLU A 38 -3.16 8.30 7.77
CA GLU A 38 -3.50 8.25 6.34
C GLU A 38 -3.81 6.82 5.90
N ARG A 39 -5.00 6.61 5.32
CA ARG A 39 -5.45 5.32 4.77
C ARG A 39 -5.46 5.39 3.25
N ILE A 40 -4.63 4.57 2.61
CA ILE A 40 -4.72 4.29 1.17
C ILE A 40 -5.40 2.93 0.99
N ASP A 41 -6.68 2.93 0.58
CA ASP A 41 -7.43 1.71 0.33
C ASP A 41 -7.18 1.19 -1.09
N LEU A 42 -6.67 -0.05 -1.18
CA LEU A 42 -6.41 -0.74 -2.44
C LEU A 42 -7.35 -1.94 -2.64
N ALA A 43 -8.20 -2.28 -1.66
CA ALA A 43 -9.05 -3.45 -1.73
C ALA A 43 -10.15 -3.23 -2.79
N LEU A 44 -10.13 -4.07 -3.83
CA LEU A 44 -11.15 -4.04 -4.88
C LEU A 44 -12.26 -5.03 -4.59
N THR A 45 -11.89 -6.25 -4.23
CA THR A 45 -12.80 -7.32 -3.82
C THR A 45 -12.06 -8.29 -2.90
N GLN A 46 -12.75 -9.27 -2.34
CA GLN A 46 -12.15 -10.24 -1.43
C GLN A 46 -10.93 -10.92 -2.06
N GLY A 47 -9.76 -10.73 -1.46
CA GLY A 47 -8.49 -11.30 -1.91
C GLY A 47 -7.83 -10.60 -3.11
N ILE A 48 -8.36 -9.47 -3.58
CA ILE A 48 -7.78 -8.70 -4.69
C ILE A 48 -7.58 -7.24 -4.27
N PRO A 49 -6.34 -6.71 -4.30
CA PRO A 49 -5.09 -7.42 -4.52
C PRO A 49 -4.77 -8.41 -3.38
N THR A 50 -3.92 -9.41 -3.65
CA THR A 50 -3.46 -10.33 -2.60
C THR A 50 -2.46 -9.63 -1.69
N PHE A 51 -2.43 -10.02 -0.40
CA PHE A 51 -1.55 -9.39 0.61
C PHE A 51 -0.07 -9.50 0.25
N LEU A 52 0.36 -10.67 -0.22
CA LEU A 52 1.64 -10.86 -0.88
C LEU A 52 1.39 -11.12 -2.36
N PHE A 53 2.16 -10.48 -3.22
CA PHE A 53 2.22 -10.88 -4.61
C PHE A 53 2.92 -12.24 -4.66
N HIS A 54 2.17 -13.31 -4.89
CA HIS A 54 2.77 -14.59 -5.26
C HIS A 54 3.04 -14.53 -6.76
N CYS A 55 4.25 -14.12 -7.14
CA CYS A 55 4.74 -14.31 -8.49
C CYS A 55 5.04 -15.80 -8.65
N CYS A 56 4.02 -16.63 -8.88
CA CYS A 56 4.25 -17.96 -9.43
C CYS A 56 4.30 -17.79 -10.95
N PRO A 57 5.46 -18.01 -11.60
CA PRO A 57 5.46 -18.26 -13.03
C PRO A 57 4.92 -19.68 -13.21
N SER A 58 3.64 -19.80 -13.55
CA SER A 58 3.12 -20.99 -14.24
C SER A 58 2.99 -20.67 -15.71
#